data_AF-A0A944BPH8-F1
#
_entry.id   AF-A0A944BPH8-F1
#
_cell.length_a   1.000
_cell.length_b   1.000
_cell.length_c   1.000
_cell.angle_alpha   90.00
_cell.angle_beta   90.00
_cell.angle_gamma   90.00
#
_symmetry.space_group_name_H-M   'P 1'
#
loop_
_entity.id
_entity.type
_entity.pdbx_description
1 polymer ?
#
loop_
_entity_poly.entity_id
_entity_poly.type
_entity_poly.pdbx_seq_one_letter_code
_entity_poly.pdbx_strand_id
1 'polypeptide(L)'
;MGISLSHRRYEEIKRIIVDLFVKYDVTCVPVNGFELATKMGIKIIPYSAIPFTKRYLLFKKSEDGFCAEKTLGEWYIYYNDEMDYGRINNTIMH
;
A
#
# COMPACT_ATOMS: atom_id res chain seq x y z
N MET A 1 -1.69 10.02 24.58
CA MET A 1 -3.00 10.53 24.13
C MET A 1 -3.33 9.83 22.82
N GLY A 2 -4.35 8.96 22.82
CA GLY A 2 -4.82 8.34 21.58
C GLY A 2 -5.74 9.32 20.86
N ILE A 3 -5.34 9.76 19.67
CA ILE A 3 -6.25 10.50 18.79
C ILE A 3 -7.27 9.49 18.26
N SER A 4 -8.55 9.69 18.59
CA SER A 4 -9.63 8.89 18.03
C SER A 4 -10.38 9.68 16.98
N LEU A 5 -10.75 9.03 15.89
CA LEU A 5 -11.65 9.61 14.89
C LEU A 5 -13.09 9.61 15.43
N SER A 6 -13.91 10.54 14.95
CA SER A 6 -15.34 10.53 15.29
C SER A 6 -16.01 9.26 14.76
N HIS A 7 -17.08 8.81 15.41
CA HIS A 7 -17.85 7.64 14.96
C HIS A 7 -18.28 7.78 13.49
N ARG A 8 -18.77 8.96 13.11
CA ARG A 8 -19.13 9.29 11.73
C ARG A 8 -17.96 9.06 10.77
N ARG A 9 -16.75 9.50 11.11
CA ARG A 9 -15.57 9.34 10.25
C ARG A 9 -15.18 7.87 10.09
N TYR A 10 -15.32 7.06 11.13
CA TYR A 10 -15.11 5.61 11.03
C TYR A 10 -16.10 4.96 10.05
N GLU A 11 -17.38 5.31 10.14
CA GLU A 11 -18.40 4.77 9.21
C GLU A 11 -18.16 5.22 7.76
N GLU A 12 -17.68 6.45 7.55
CA GLU A 12 -17.27 6.92 6.22
C GLU A 12 -16.10 6.09 5.66
N ILE A 13 -15.06 5.83 6.47
CA ILE A 13 -13.93 5.01 6.04
C ILE A 13 -14.38 3.59 5.70
N LYS A 14 -15.24 2.97 6.51
CA LYS A 14 -15.79 1.64 6.22
C LYS A 14 -16.51 1.59 4.87
N ARG A 15 -17.34 2.60 4.58
CA ARG A 15 -18.04 2.70 3.29
C ARG A 15 -17.07 2.82 2.12
N ILE A 16 -16.06 3.69 2.25
CA ILE A 16 -15.01 3.86 1.22
C ILE A 16 -14.30 2.53 0.92
N ILE A 17 -13.96 1.76 1.97
CA ILE A 17 -13.31 0.45 1.81
C ILE A 17 -14.24 -0.57 1.13
N VAL A 18 -15.52 -0.61 1.52
CA VAL A 18 -16.52 -1.50 0.89
C VAL A 18 -16.70 -1.15 -0.59
N ASP A 19 -16.86 0.14 -0.90
CA ASP A 19 -17.00 0.61 -2.29
C ASP A 19 -15.75 0.28 -3.12
N LEU A 20 -14.57 0.37 -2.53
CA LEU A 20 -13.30 -0.02 -3.15
C LEU A 20 -13.26 -1.52 -3.44
N PHE A 21 -13.71 -2.37 -2.51
CA PHE A 21 -13.78 -3.81 -2.73
C PHE A 21 -14.75 -4.18 -3.84
N VAL A 22 -15.92 -3.54 -3.90
CA VAL A 22 -16.89 -3.75 -4.99
C VAL A 22 -16.30 -3.26 -6.32
N LYS A 23 -15.67 -2.08 -6.34
CA LYS A 23 -15.10 -1.48 -7.55
C LYS A 23 -14.00 -2.35 -8.19
N TYR A 24 -13.18 -2.98 -7.37
CA TYR A 24 -12.07 -3.83 -7.83
C TYR A 24 -12.34 -5.32 -7.65
N ASP A 25 -13.61 -5.73 -7.51
CA ASP A 25 -14.01 -7.15 -7.44
C ASP A 25 -13.15 -7.97 -6.46
N VAL A 26 -12.99 -7.47 -5.23
CA VAL A 26 -12.28 -8.15 -4.16
C VAL A 26 -13.23 -9.17 -3.53
N THR A 27 -12.93 -10.46 -3.72
CA THR A 27 -13.84 -11.56 -3.36
C THR A 27 -13.37 -12.42 -2.19
N CYS A 28 -12.16 -12.18 -1.65
CA CYS A 28 -11.56 -13.01 -0.62
C CYS A 28 -11.02 -12.19 0.58
N VAL A 29 -10.97 -12.84 1.73
CA VAL A 29 -10.32 -12.35 2.95
C VAL A 29 -9.40 -13.45 3.52
N PRO A 30 -8.20 -13.11 4.03
CA PRO A 30 -7.62 -11.76 4.15
C PRO A 30 -7.27 -11.14 2.79
N VAL A 31 -7.44 -9.82 2.68
CA VAL A 31 -7.21 -9.08 1.42
C VAL A 31 -5.72 -9.11 1.07
N ASN A 32 -5.44 -9.49 -0.18
CA ASN A 32 -4.11 -9.41 -0.75
C ASN A 32 -3.87 -8.00 -1.33
N GLY A 33 -3.02 -7.21 -0.68
CA GLY A 33 -2.68 -5.84 -1.09
C GLY A 33 -1.99 -5.80 -2.45
N PHE A 34 -1.22 -6.83 -2.81
CA PHE A 34 -0.61 -6.90 -4.14
C PHE A 34 -1.65 -7.03 -5.25
N GLU A 35 -2.64 -7.90 -5.05
CA GLU A 35 -3.73 -8.08 -6.00
C GLU A 35 -4.53 -6.78 -6.15
N LEU A 36 -4.90 -6.17 -5.03
CA LEU A 36 -5.66 -4.93 -5.04
C LEU A 36 -4.90 -3.80 -5.75
N ALA A 37 -3.64 -3.57 -5.40
CA ALA A 37 -2.82 -2.53 -6.05
C ALA A 37 -2.65 -2.81 -7.55
N THR A 38 -2.50 -4.08 -7.96
CA THR A 38 -2.47 -4.46 -9.38
C THR A 38 -3.78 -4.15 -10.09
N LYS A 39 -4.93 -4.46 -9.48
CA LYS A 39 -6.26 -4.14 -10.01
C LYS A 39 -6.52 -2.63 -10.09
N MET A 40 -5.88 -1.85 -9.23
CA MET A 40 -5.89 -0.38 -9.26
C MET A 40 -4.95 0.21 -10.33
N GLY A 41 -4.12 -0.60 -10.99
CA GLY A 41 -3.10 -0.14 -11.93
C GLY A 41 -1.88 0.50 -11.27
N ILE A 42 -1.69 0.27 -9.96
CA ILE A 42 -0.54 0.77 -9.19
C ILE A 42 0.65 -0.17 -9.42
N LYS A 43 1.81 0.40 -9.75
CA LYS A 43 3.04 -0.39 -9.95
C LYS A 43 3.72 -0.65 -8.60
N ILE A 44 3.91 -1.92 -8.26
CA ILE A 44 4.52 -2.33 -7.00
C ILE A 44 5.97 -2.74 -7.26
N ILE A 45 6.92 -2.08 -6.61
CA ILE A 45 8.36 -2.22 -6.87
C ILE A 45 9.07 -2.61 -5.57
N PRO A 46 9.63 -3.83 -5.46
CA PRO A 46 10.43 -4.21 -4.30
C PRO A 46 11.73 -3.39 -4.26
N TYR A 47 12.25 -3.12 -3.08
CA TYR A 47 13.55 -2.48 -2.92
C TYR A 47 14.66 -3.30 -3.59
N SER A 48 14.54 -4.63 -3.60
CA SER A 48 15.47 -5.50 -4.29
C SER A 48 15.54 -5.27 -5.81
N ALA A 49 14.49 -4.74 -6.45
CA ALA A 49 14.50 -4.40 -7.88
C ALA A 49 15.37 -3.18 -8.20
N ILE A 50 15.77 -2.39 -7.20
CA ILE A 50 16.63 -1.22 -7.37
C ILE A 50 18.11 -1.62 -7.16
N PRO A 51 19.06 -1.08 -7.95
CA PRO A 51 20.48 -1.40 -7.76
C PRO A 51 20.95 -1.15 -6.32
N PHE A 52 21.77 -2.06 -5.79
CA PHE A 52 22.26 -2.02 -4.40
C PHE A 52 22.84 -0.65 -4.00
N THR A 53 23.60 -0.02 -4.91
CA THR A 53 24.19 1.32 -4.71
C THR A 53 23.17 2.44 -4.50
N LYS A 54 21.91 2.22 -4.85
CA LYS A 54 20.80 3.19 -4.70
C LYS A 54 19.75 2.75 -3.69
N ARG A 55 19.73 1.48 -3.24
CA ARG A 55 18.74 0.97 -2.27
C ARG A 55 18.74 1.75 -0.96
N TYR A 56 19.91 2.20 -0.50
CA TYR A 56 20.02 2.99 0.74
C TYR A 56 19.15 4.26 0.71
N LEU A 57 18.87 4.84 -0.46
CA LEU A 57 17.99 6.00 -0.60
C LEU A 57 16.52 5.65 -0.33
N LEU A 58 16.10 4.42 -0.64
CA LEU A 58 14.75 3.93 -0.37
C LEU A 58 14.57 3.73 1.13
N PHE A 59 15.52 3.04 1.78
CA PHE A 59 15.54 2.85 3.24
C PHE A 59 15.60 4.18 3.99
N LYS A 60 16.35 5.16 3.47
CA LYS A 60 16.37 6.52 4.03
C LYS A 60 15.01 7.21 3.97
N LYS A 61 14.19 6.90 2.95
CA LYS A 61 12.84 7.45 2.81
C LYS A 61 11.84 6.72 3.69
N SER A 62 11.88 5.39 3.74
CA SER A 62 11.05 4.55 4.60
C SER A 62 11.67 3.18 4.78
N GLU A 63 11.68 2.68 6.01
CA GLU A 63 12.13 1.32 6.34
C GLU A 63 11.22 0.25 5.70
N ASP A 64 9.92 0.52 5.67
CA ASP A 64 8.89 -0.44 5.25
C ASP A 64 8.47 -0.28 3.79
N GLY A 65 8.28 0.97 3.36
CA GLY A 65 7.77 1.28 2.04
C GLY A 65 7.13 2.66 1.96
N PHE A 66 6.87 3.10 0.74
CA PHE A 66 6.24 4.38 0.47
C PHE A 66 5.51 4.37 -0.87
N CYS A 67 4.46 5.19 -0.97
CA CYS A 67 3.78 5.49 -2.22
C CYS A 67 4.36 6.76 -2.86
N ALA A 68 4.44 6.80 -4.19
CA ALA A 68 4.87 7.97 -4.94
C ALA A 68 4.15 8.06 -6.28
N GLU A 69 3.65 9.25 -6.59
CA GLU A 69 3.16 9.60 -7.92
C GLU A 69 4.35 10.05 -8.78
N LYS A 70 4.58 9.39 -9.93
CA LYS A 70 5.70 9.71 -10.83
C LYS A 70 5.29 10.66 -11.94
N THR A 71 4.11 10.43 -12.50
CA THR A 71 3.42 11.27 -13.47
C THR A 71 1.96 11.35 -13.04
N LEU A 72 1.23 12.36 -13.52
CA LEU A 72 -0.16 12.57 -13.11
C LEU A 72 -1.00 11.29 -13.32
N GLY A 73 -1.50 10.72 -12.22
CA GLY A 73 -2.28 9.49 -12.19
C GLY A 73 -1.48 8.18 -12.18
N GLU A 74 -0.15 8.21 -12.34
CA GLU A 74 0.69 7.01 -12.23
C GLU A 74 1.30 6.88 -10.84
N TRP A 75 0.75 5.93 -10.09
CA TRP A 75 1.17 5.61 -8.72
C TRP A 75 2.10 4.41 -8.67
N TYR A 76 3.11 4.52 -7.82
CA TYR A 76 4.09 3.48 -7.54
C TYR A 76 4.18 3.26 -6.04
N ILE A 77 4.09 2.00 -5.62
CA ILE A 77 4.37 1.58 -4.26
C ILE A 77 5.75 0.93 -4.26
N TYR A 78 6.68 1.52 -3.51
CA TYR A 78 7.98 0.91 -3.23
C TYR A 78 7.91 0.26 -1.85
N TYR A 79 8.36 -0.98 -1.71
CA TYR A 79 8.29 -1.70 -0.44
C TYR A 79 9.56 -2.50 -0.16
N ASN A 80 9.84 -2.70 1.12
CA ASN A 80 10.94 -3.53 1.59
C ASN A 80 10.54 -5.01 1.55
N ASP A 81 11.07 -5.73 0.57
CA ASP A 81 10.80 -7.15 0.35
C ASP A 81 11.61 -8.10 1.24
N GLU A 82 12.41 -7.57 2.18
CA GLU A 82 13.10 -8.36 3.22
C GLU A 82 12.21 -8.61 4.46
N MET A 83 11.05 -7.95 4.55
CA MET A 83 10.10 -8.11 5.67
C MET A 83 9.19 -9.35 5.49
N ASP A 84 8.50 -9.77 6.55
CA ASP A 84 7.52 -10.84 6.45
C ASP A 84 6.30 -10.41 5.62
N TYR A 85 5.61 -11.39 5.03
CA TYR A 85 4.45 -11.13 4.16
C TYR A 85 3.36 -10.30 4.86
N GLY A 86 3.12 -10.53 6.17
CA GLY A 86 2.10 -9.80 6.92
C GLY A 86 2.44 -8.31 7.01
N ARG A 87 3.69 -7.99 7.35
CA ARG A 87 4.20 -6.61 7.39
C ARG A 87 4.17 -5.96 6.01
N ILE A 88 4.62 -6.68 4.97
CA ILE A 88 4.60 -6.17 3.59
C ILE A 88 3.16 -5.87 3.12
N ASN A 89 2.24 -6.82 3.33
CA ASN A 89 0.85 -6.68 2.93
C ASN A 89 0.20 -5.50 3.64
N ASN A 90 0.49 -5.32 4.94
CA ASN A 90 0.03 -4.16 5.70
C ASN A 90 0.60 -2.84 5.14
N THR A 91 1.89 -2.80 4.78
CA THR A 91 2.52 -1.62 4.16
C THR A 91 1.88 -1.23 2.84
N ILE A 92 1.49 -2.20 2.01
CA ILE A 92 0.82 -1.92 0.72
C ILE A 92 -0.60 -1.36 0.94
N MET A 93 -1.27 -1.79 2.01
CA MET A 93 -2.65 -1.39 2.35
C MET A 93 -2.74 -0.08 3.15
N HIS A 94 -1.65 0.39 3.74
CA HIS A 94 -1.58 1.56 4.63
C HIS A 94 -1.54 2.89 3.89
#